data_AF-A0A950LB87-F1
#
_entry.id   AF-A0A950LB87-F1
#
_cell.length_a   1.000
_cell.length_b   1.000
_cell.length_c   1.000
_cell.angle_alpha   90.00
_cell.angle_beta   90.00
_cell.angle_gamma   90.00
#
_symmetry.space_group_name_H-M   'P 1'
#
loop_
_entity.id
_entity.type
_entity.pdbx_description
1 polymer ?
#
loop_
_entity_poly.entity_id
_entity_poly.type
_entity_poly.pdbx_seq_one_letter_code
_entity_poly.pdbx_strand_id
1 'polypeptide(L)'
;MRRRLLAEKRLADAQGEAEHSRVAVARAGQELAALRDELQVLEARFGTQDADTGSDLGGRRRLDGLALLYVGGRRHQIARLRSLGEDLGARVLHHDGGLEDSLDLIPGLTSRVDVVLFPVDCVSHAAALTVKRSCRQGGKRFVPLRSSGATSFLAALCRPEMASLASQPS
;
A
#
# COMPACT_ATOMS: atom_id res chain seq x y z
N MET A 1 53.28 -14.74 -9.60
CA MET A 1 53.02 -13.38 -10.12
C MET A 1 51.70 -13.29 -10.93
N ARG A 2 51.50 -14.07 -12.03
CA ARG A 2 50.30 -13.99 -12.89
C ARG A 2 48.94 -14.16 -12.20
N ARG A 3 48.81 -15.06 -11.22
CA ARG A 3 47.52 -15.29 -10.49
C ARG A 3 47.04 -14.07 -9.70
N ARG A 4 47.96 -13.32 -9.09
CA ARG A 4 47.63 -12.11 -8.32
C ARG A 4 47.12 -10.99 -9.23
N LEU A 5 47.79 -10.77 -10.36
CA LEU A 5 47.41 -9.80 -11.38
C LEU A 5 46.01 -10.07 -11.97
N LEU A 6 45.68 -11.34 -12.22
CA LEU A 6 44.33 -11.73 -12.69
C LEU A 6 43.24 -11.51 -11.62
N ALA A 7 43.57 -11.73 -10.35
CA ALA A 7 42.64 -11.47 -9.24
C ALA A 7 42.40 -9.96 -9.05
N GLU A 8 43.47 -9.15 -9.12
CA GLU A 8 43.40 -7.68 -9.04
C GLU A 8 42.57 -7.11 -10.20
N LYS A 9 42.78 -7.62 -11.43
CA LYS A 9 41.96 -7.21 -12.59
C LYS A 9 40.48 -7.57 -12.41
N ARG A 10 40.17 -8.80 -12.00
CA ARG A 10 38.77 -9.22 -11.75
C ARG A 10 38.08 -8.40 -10.67
N LEU A 11 38.82 -8.01 -9.61
CA LEU A 11 38.28 -7.15 -8.57
C LEU A 11 37.98 -5.75 -9.12
N ALA A 12 38.90 -5.17 -9.90
CA ALA A 12 38.70 -3.87 -10.53
C ALA A 12 37.51 -3.88 -11.50
N ASP A 13 37.39 -4.93 -12.32
CA ASP A 13 36.27 -5.10 -13.26
C ASP A 13 34.94 -5.21 -12.49
N ALA A 14 34.87 -6.03 -11.44
CA ALA A 14 33.67 -6.19 -10.61
C ALA A 14 33.30 -4.90 -9.83
N GLN A 15 34.29 -4.14 -9.35
CA GLN A 15 34.07 -2.85 -8.72
C GLN A 15 33.50 -1.83 -9.71
N GLY A 16 34.02 -1.82 -10.95
CA GLY A 16 33.50 -0.99 -12.03
C GLY A 16 32.05 -1.32 -12.38
N GLU A 17 31.72 -2.61 -12.51
CA GLU A 17 30.33 -3.06 -12.74
C GLU A 17 29.40 -2.67 -11.58
N ALA A 18 29.84 -2.85 -10.34
CA ALA A 18 29.06 -2.47 -9.16
C ALA A 18 28.79 -0.96 -9.10
N GLU A 19 29.78 -0.13 -9.41
CA GLU A 19 29.62 1.32 -9.42
C GLU A 19 28.67 1.78 -10.52
N HIS A 20 28.81 1.23 -11.74
CA HIS A 20 27.86 1.51 -12.82
C HIS A 20 26.42 1.12 -12.45
N SER A 21 26.24 -0.05 -11.81
CA SER A 21 24.93 -0.49 -11.34
C SER A 21 24.36 0.45 -10.27
N ARG A 22 25.19 0.88 -9.31
CA ARG A 22 24.77 1.84 -8.26
C ARG A 22 24.32 3.17 -8.84
N VAL A 23 25.07 3.72 -9.80
CA VAL A 23 24.70 4.97 -10.48
C VAL A 23 23.39 4.81 -11.26
N ALA A 24 23.19 3.69 -11.95
CA ALA A 24 21.95 3.41 -12.66
C ALA A 24 20.75 3.30 -11.72
N VAL A 25 20.89 2.58 -10.60
CA VAL A 25 19.85 2.46 -9.57
C VAL A 25 19.52 3.83 -8.95
N ALA A 26 20.53 4.65 -8.66
CA ALA A 26 20.32 5.99 -8.12
C ALA A 26 19.53 6.88 -9.09
N ARG A 27 19.87 6.86 -10.39
CA ARG A 27 19.16 7.62 -11.43
C ARG A 27 17.70 7.17 -11.58
N ALA A 28 17.47 5.87 -11.67
CA ALA A 28 16.12 5.32 -11.75
C ALA A 28 15.30 5.68 -10.50
N GLY A 29 15.92 5.68 -9.32
CA GLY A 29 15.29 6.12 -8.07
C GLY A 29 14.88 7.60 -8.11
N GLN A 30 15.71 8.48 -8.66
CA GLN A 30 15.40 9.90 -8.82
C GLN A 30 14.25 10.13 -9.81
N GLU A 31 14.24 9.42 -10.93
CA GLU A 31 13.16 9.51 -11.93
C GLU A 31 11.82 9.04 -11.37
N LEU A 32 11.82 7.92 -10.63
CA LEU A 32 10.62 7.43 -9.94
C LEU A 32 10.11 8.41 -8.88
N ALA A 33 11.00 9.09 -8.15
CA ALA A 33 10.62 10.11 -7.19
C ALA A 33 9.93 11.30 -7.89
N ALA A 34 10.53 11.81 -8.98
CA ALA A 34 9.97 12.91 -9.76
C ALA A 34 8.58 12.58 -10.33
N LEU A 35 8.42 11.41 -10.94
CA LEU A 35 7.13 10.95 -11.48
C LEU A 35 6.07 10.77 -10.38
N ARG A 36 6.47 10.30 -9.20
CA ARG A 36 5.56 10.16 -8.04
C ARG A 36 5.06 11.51 -7.53
N ASP A 37 5.94 12.51 -7.48
CA ASP A 37 5.58 13.87 -7.08
C ASP A 37 4.63 14.52 -8.09
N GLU A 38 4.88 14.33 -9.40
CA GLU A 38 4.00 14.81 -10.46
C GLU A 38 2.60 14.18 -10.38
N LEU A 39 2.53 12.85 -10.19
CA LEU A 39 1.27 12.15 -9.97
C LEU A 39 0.55 12.66 -8.72
N GLN A 40 1.26 12.99 -7.64
CA GLN A 40 0.65 13.50 -6.42
C GLN A 40 0.00 14.88 -6.64
N VAL A 41 0.68 15.79 -7.36
CA VAL A 41 0.10 17.09 -7.71
C VAL A 41 -1.16 16.90 -8.56
N LEU A 42 -1.12 15.97 -9.50
CA LEU A 42 -2.24 15.64 -10.38
C LEU A 42 -3.41 15.03 -9.59
N GLU A 43 -3.14 14.06 -8.72
CA GLU A 43 -4.12 13.44 -7.82
C GLU A 43 -4.72 14.43 -6.82
N ALA A 44 -3.98 15.44 -6.36
CA ALA A 44 -4.51 16.48 -5.48
C ALA A 44 -5.51 17.38 -6.23
N ARG A 45 -5.20 17.74 -7.49
CA ARG A 45 -6.07 18.55 -8.35
C ARG A 45 -7.32 17.78 -8.81
N PHE A 46 -7.18 16.51 -9.16
CA PHE A 46 -8.33 15.65 -9.49
C PHE A 46 -9.08 15.17 -8.24
N GLY A 47 -8.41 15.07 -7.09
CA GLY A 47 -9.04 14.69 -5.84
C GLY A 47 -10.07 15.70 -5.33
N THR A 48 -9.96 16.95 -5.75
CA THR A 48 -11.00 17.99 -5.57
C THR A 48 -12.13 17.91 -6.59
N GLN A 49 -11.91 17.33 -7.78
CA GLN A 49 -12.97 17.06 -8.78
C GLN A 49 -13.69 15.72 -8.55
N ASP A 50 -13.04 14.73 -7.96
CA ASP A 50 -13.67 13.46 -7.56
C ASP A 50 -14.59 13.64 -6.34
N ALA A 51 -14.38 14.69 -5.55
CA ALA A 51 -15.36 15.12 -4.55
C ALA A 51 -16.66 15.63 -5.18
N ASP A 52 -16.59 16.16 -6.42
CA ASP A 52 -17.75 16.61 -7.21
C ASP A 52 -18.35 15.49 -8.07
N THR A 53 -17.58 14.42 -8.32
CA THR A 53 -18.13 13.12 -8.77
C THR A 53 -18.89 12.39 -7.64
N GLY A 54 -18.99 13.02 -6.46
CA GLY A 54 -19.84 12.61 -5.35
C GLY A 54 -21.35 12.80 -5.58
N SER A 55 -21.77 13.40 -6.70
CA SER A 55 -23.18 13.69 -7.01
C SER A 55 -24.00 12.52 -7.57
N ASP A 56 -23.39 11.36 -7.88
CA ASP A 56 -24.14 10.17 -8.33
C ASP A 56 -23.87 8.91 -7.48
N LEU A 57 -23.58 9.14 -6.20
CA LEU A 57 -23.56 8.07 -5.19
C LEU A 57 -24.99 7.82 -4.63
N GLY A 58 -25.98 7.69 -5.52
CA GLY A 58 -27.38 7.35 -5.24
C GLY A 58 -27.61 5.94 -4.67
N GLY A 59 -26.61 5.38 -3.99
CA GLY A 59 -26.62 4.05 -3.38
C GLY A 59 -25.39 3.79 -2.51
N ARG A 60 -24.90 4.78 -1.75
CA ARG A 60 -23.79 4.59 -0.79
C ARG A 60 -24.17 3.49 0.22
N ARG A 61 -23.69 2.27 -0.01
CA ARG A 61 -23.77 1.19 0.98
C ARG A 61 -22.88 1.59 2.16
N ARG A 62 -23.49 1.64 3.33
CA ARG A 62 -22.78 1.88 4.57
C ARG A 62 -21.95 0.65 4.93
N LEU A 63 -20.76 0.90 5.46
CA LEU A 63 -19.84 -0.08 6.02
C LEU A 63 -19.80 0.07 7.56
N ASP A 64 -20.93 0.50 8.14
CA ASP A 64 -21.06 0.77 9.56
C ASP A 64 -20.61 -0.45 10.38
N GLY A 65 -19.71 -0.21 11.34
CA GLY A 65 -19.20 -1.26 12.24
C GLY A 65 -18.07 -2.12 11.66
N LEU A 66 -17.76 -2.00 10.37
CA LEU A 66 -16.65 -2.73 9.75
C LEU A 66 -15.31 -2.11 10.14
N ALA A 67 -14.40 -2.94 10.65
CA ALA A 67 -13.03 -2.53 10.91
C ALA A 67 -12.11 -2.98 9.76
N LEU A 68 -11.34 -2.04 9.23
CA LEU A 68 -10.43 -2.23 8.10
C LEU A 68 -8.99 -1.99 8.54
N LEU A 69 -8.04 -2.79 8.05
CA LEU A 69 -6.62 -2.49 8.16
C LEU A 69 -6.06 -2.17 6.78
N TYR A 70 -5.48 -0.99 6.60
CA TYR A 70 -4.75 -0.62 5.40
C TYR A 70 -3.24 -0.77 5.66
N VAL A 71 -2.57 -1.67 4.93
CA VAL A 71 -1.13 -1.95 5.10
C VAL A 71 -0.35 -1.39 3.91
N GLY A 72 0.54 -0.45 4.17
CA GLY A 72 1.33 0.26 3.17
C GLY A 72 0.78 1.64 2.82
N GLY A 73 0.99 2.02 1.56
CA GLY A 73 0.53 3.28 0.97
C GLY A 73 1.39 4.50 1.29
N ARG A 74 0.99 5.64 0.73
CA ARG A 74 1.74 6.90 0.83
C ARG A 74 1.31 7.67 2.07
N ARG A 75 2.26 8.05 2.93
CA ARG A 75 2.01 8.73 4.22
C ARG A 75 1.04 9.92 4.11
N HIS A 76 1.21 10.77 3.09
CA HIS A 76 0.37 11.95 2.89
C HIS A 76 -1.09 11.63 2.49
N GLN A 77 -1.37 10.42 1.98
CA GLN A 77 -2.72 10.00 1.59
C GLN A 77 -3.48 9.30 2.72
N ILE A 78 -2.79 8.76 3.72
CA ILE A 78 -3.41 7.93 4.77
C ILE A 78 -4.53 8.68 5.50
N ALA A 79 -4.35 9.97 5.81
CA ALA A 79 -5.39 10.79 6.42
C ALA A 79 -6.64 10.89 5.52
N ARG A 80 -6.46 11.11 4.22
CA ARG A 80 -7.57 11.16 3.25
C ARG A 80 -8.27 9.81 3.10
N LEU A 81 -7.51 8.72 2.99
CA LEU A 81 -8.07 7.37 2.87
C LEU A 81 -8.88 6.98 4.12
N ARG A 82 -8.36 7.35 5.29
CA ARG A 82 -9.06 7.18 6.57
C ARG A 82 -10.39 7.92 6.55
N SER A 83 -10.41 9.21 6.21
CA SER A 83 -11.65 9.99 6.11
C SER A 83 -12.65 9.37 5.15
N LEU A 84 -12.22 8.91 3.96
CA LEU A 84 -13.09 8.25 3.00
C LEU A 84 -13.73 6.95 3.52
N GLY A 85 -13.00 6.18 4.33
CA GLY A 85 -13.54 4.98 4.98
C GLY A 85 -14.51 5.31 6.11
N GLU A 86 -14.16 6.31 6.92
CA GLU A 86 -14.98 6.80 8.03
C GLU A 86 -16.28 7.45 7.53
N ASP A 87 -16.26 8.15 6.39
CA ASP A 87 -17.44 8.69 5.70
C ASP A 87 -18.44 7.59 5.29
N LEU A 88 -17.96 6.36 5.09
CA LEU A 88 -18.78 5.19 4.81
C LEU A 88 -19.17 4.43 6.09
N GLY A 89 -18.71 4.85 7.28
CA GLY A 89 -19.00 4.22 8.57
C GLY A 89 -18.00 3.14 9.02
N ALA A 90 -16.92 2.92 8.25
CA ALA A 90 -15.90 1.95 8.60
C ALA A 90 -14.82 2.55 9.50
N ARG A 91 -14.30 1.77 10.45
CA ARG A 91 -13.11 2.13 11.22
C ARG A 91 -11.86 1.72 10.47
N VAL A 92 -10.99 2.66 10.12
CA VAL A 92 -9.76 2.37 9.37
C VAL A 92 -8.54 2.37 10.30
N LEU A 93 -7.80 1.28 10.35
CA LEU A 93 -6.46 1.17 10.94
C LEU A 93 -5.41 1.24 9.83
N HIS A 94 -4.20 1.66 10.16
CA HIS A 94 -3.08 1.77 9.22
C HIS A 94 -1.83 1.13 9.81
N HIS A 95 -1.02 0.54 8.93
CA HIS A 95 0.34 0.11 9.19
C HIS A 95 1.20 0.49 7.97
N ASP A 96 2.39 1.05 8.15
CA ASP A 96 3.15 1.62 7.02
C ASP A 96 3.80 0.58 6.07
N GLY A 97 3.78 -0.69 6.46
CA GLY A 97 4.26 -1.80 5.65
C GLY A 97 5.73 -2.15 5.88
N GLY A 98 6.30 -1.76 7.02
CA GLY A 98 7.68 -2.10 7.40
C GLY A 98 8.69 -1.00 7.11
N LEU A 99 8.24 0.25 6.96
CA LEU A 99 9.11 1.40 6.73
C LEU A 99 9.69 1.92 8.06
N GLU A 100 8.82 2.15 9.02
CA GLU A 100 9.11 2.55 10.40
C GLU A 100 8.41 1.61 11.39
N ASP A 101 7.20 1.14 11.07
CA ASP A 101 6.47 0.19 11.91
C ASP A 101 7.03 -1.23 11.79
N SER A 102 7.19 -1.93 12.93
CA SER A 102 7.61 -3.34 12.90
C SER A 102 6.53 -4.23 12.30
N LEU A 103 6.93 -5.13 11.39
CA LEU A 103 6.06 -6.15 10.80
C LEU A 103 5.39 -7.06 11.83
N ASP A 104 5.96 -7.17 13.03
CA ASP A 104 5.40 -7.95 14.15
C ASP A 104 4.09 -7.37 14.69
N LEU A 105 3.77 -6.10 14.36
CA LEU A 105 2.50 -5.46 14.71
C LEU A 105 1.35 -5.91 13.80
N ILE A 106 1.65 -6.32 12.57
CA ILE A 106 0.64 -6.69 11.56
C ILE A 106 -0.30 -7.80 12.06
N PRO A 107 0.17 -8.92 12.66
CA PRO A 107 -0.73 -9.95 13.22
C PRO A 107 -1.69 -9.40 14.28
N GLY A 108 -1.19 -8.55 15.18
CA GLY A 108 -1.99 -7.95 16.26
C GLY A 108 -3.00 -6.90 15.78
N LEU A 109 -2.72 -6.21 14.67
CA LEU A 109 -3.68 -5.35 13.99
C LEU A 109 -4.70 -6.17 13.20
N THR A 110 -4.24 -7.22 12.50
CA THR A 110 -5.07 -8.12 11.70
C THR A 110 -6.16 -8.79 12.54
N SER A 111 -5.88 -9.12 13.80
CA SER A 111 -6.87 -9.71 14.70
C SER A 111 -8.00 -8.76 15.12
N ARG A 112 -7.80 -7.44 14.99
CA ARG A 112 -8.75 -6.39 15.43
C ARG A 112 -9.66 -5.87 14.31
N VAL A 113 -9.50 -6.42 13.11
CA VAL A 113 -10.20 -5.97 11.90
C VAL A 113 -10.92 -7.12 11.23
N ASP A 114 -11.82 -6.78 10.32
CA ASP A 114 -12.61 -7.74 9.53
C ASP A 114 -11.94 -7.98 8.18
N VAL A 115 -11.33 -6.93 7.62
CA VAL A 115 -10.71 -6.95 6.30
C VAL A 115 -9.38 -6.22 6.31
N VAL A 116 -8.39 -6.81 5.63
CA VAL A 116 -7.11 -6.16 5.36
C VAL A 116 -7.02 -5.74 3.89
N LEU A 117 -6.63 -4.50 3.64
CA LEU A 117 -6.41 -3.90 2.33
C LEU A 117 -4.92 -3.59 2.20
N PHE A 118 -4.30 -3.86 1.05
CA PHE A 118 -2.92 -3.45 0.80
C PHE A 118 -2.67 -3.12 -0.68
N PRO A 119 -2.04 -1.97 -0.99
CA PRO A 119 -1.73 -1.59 -2.36
C PRO A 119 -0.46 -2.28 -2.86
N VAL A 120 -0.54 -2.95 -4.01
CA VAL A 120 0.58 -3.76 -4.53
C VAL A 120 1.78 -2.93 -5.00
N ASP A 121 1.57 -1.64 -5.27
CA ASP A 121 2.59 -0.66 -5.67
C ASP A 121 3.30 0.03 -4.48
N CYS A 122 2.74 -0.10 -3.27
CA CYS A 122 3.21 0.58 -2.06
C CYS A 122 3.12 -0.30 -0.80
N VAL A 123 3.51 -1.57 -0.91
CA VAL A 123 3.65 -2.48 0.23
C VAL A 123 4.97 -3.26 0.08
N SER A 124 5.71 -3.45 1.18
CA SER A 124 6.90 -4.30 1.12
C SER A 124 6.51 -5.76 0.89
N HIS A 125 7.39 -6.52 0.23
CA HIS A 125 7.15 -7.96 -0.01
C HIS A 125 6.95 -8.72 1.32
N ALA A 126 7.77 -8.40 2.33
CA ALA A 126 7.67 -8.99 3.65
C ALA A 126 6.32 -8.68 4.32
N ALA A 127 5.85 -7.42 4.29
CA ALA A 127 4.53 -7.06 4.82
C ALA A 127 3.39 -7.80 4.11
N ALA A 128 3.43 -7.91 2.78
CA ALA A 128 2.41 -8.64 2.02
C ALA A 128 2.36 -10.13 2.39
N LEU A 129 3.53 -10.76 2.60
CA LEU A 129 3.60 -12.15 3.08
C LEU A 129 3.05 -12.29 4.51
N THR A 130 3.41 -11.37 5.41
CA THR A 130 2.91 -11.35 6.79
C THR A 130 1.39 -11.18 6.82
N VAL A 131 0.83 -10.23 6.07
CA VAL A 131 -0.62 -10.05 5.93
C VAL A 131 -1.30 -11.34 5.46
N LYS A 132 -0.81 -11.94 4.35
CA LYS A 132 -1.39 -13.19 3.83
C LYS A 132 -1.37 -14.31 4.86
N ARG A 133 -0.27 -14.44 5.60
CA ARG A 133 -0.13 -15.45 6.66
C ARG A 133 -1.08 -15.18 7.82
N SER A 134 -1.10 -13.97 8.35
CA SER A 134 -1.95 -13.56 9.48
C SER A 134 -3.43 -13.68 9.14
N CYS A 135 -3.85 -13.24 7.95
CA CYS A 135 -5.23 -13.38 7.49
C CYS A 135 -5.62 -14.86 7.36
N ARG A 136 -4.75 -15.71 6.78
CA ARG A 136 -5.03 -17.15 6.65
C ARG A 136 -5.15 -17.84 8.00
N GLN A 137 -4.31 -17.48 8.98
CA GLN A 137 -4.36 -18.03 10.34
C GLN A 137 -5.60 -17.56 11.11
N GLY A 138 -5.98 -16.28 10.96
CA GLY A 138 -7.13 -15.69 11.65
C GLY A 138 -8.47 -15.86 10.92
N GLY A 139 -8.50 -16.54 9.77
CA GLY A 139 -9.72 -16.65 8.94
C GLY A 139 -10.21 -15.29 8.41
N LYS A 140 -9.35 -14.28 8.35
CA LYS A 140 -9.70 -12.92 7.93
C LYS A 140 -9.54 -12.76 6.43
N ARG A 141 -10.35 -11.87 5.85
CA ARG A 141 -10.26 -11.55 4.42
C ARG A 141 -9.13 -10.55 4.17
N PHE A 142 -8.42 -10.72 3.06
CA PHE A 142 -7.53 -9.70 2.55
C PHE A 142 -7.88 -9.34 1.10
N VAL A 143 -7.64 -8.09 0.72
CA VAL A 143 -7.94 -7.56 -0.61
C VAL A 143 -6.72 -6.76 -1.10
N PRO A 144 -5.98 -7.28 -2.09
CA PRO A 144 -4.94 -6.50 -2.76
C PRO A 144 -5.59 -5.40 -3.60
N LEU A 145 -5.00 -4.20 -3.55
CA LEU A 145 -5.40 -3.04 -4.34
C LEU A 145 -4.39 -2.82 -5.46
N ARG A 146 -4.87 -2.34 -6.62
CA ARG A 146 -4.01 -2.08 -7.78
C ARG A 146 -3.04 -0.92 -7.56
N SER A 147 -3.41 0.05 -6.73
CA SER A 147 -2.58 1.21 -6.40
C SER A 147 -2.88 1.76 -5.00
N SER A 148 -1.99 2.61 -4.48
CA SER A 148 -2.18 3.31 -3.22
C SER A 148 -3.16 4.48 -3.26
N GLY A 149 -3.71 4.80 -4.44
CA GLY A 149 -4.55 5.98 -4.65
C GLY A 149 -5.99 5.82 -4.11
N ALA A 150 -6.62 6.96 -3.83
CA ALA A 150 -7.98 7.05 -3.29
C ALA A 150 -9.03 6.31 -4.14
N THR A 151 -8.95 6.39 -5.46
CA THR A 151 -9.88 5.70 -6.37
C THR A 151 -9.81 4.18 -6.22
N SER A 152 -8.59 3.61 -6.07
CA SER A 152 -8.44 2.16 -5.87
C SER A 152 -8.99 1.71 -4.52
N PHE A 153 -8.85 2.56 -3.50
CA PHE A 153 -9.40 2.31 -2.17
C PHE A 153 -10.93 2.35 -2.19
N LEU A 154 -11.53 3.43 -2.70
CA LEU A 154 -12.98 3.58 -2.82
C LEU A 154 -13.61 2.46 -3.67
N ALA A 155 -13.00 2.12 -4.81
CA ALA A 155 -13.48 1.03 -5.64
C ALA A 155 -13.53 -0.31 -4.90
N ALA A 156 -12.60 -0.55 -3.96
CA ALA A 156 -12.63 -1.74 -3.13
C ALA A 156 -13.77 -1.67 -2.09
N LEU A 157 -13.97 -0.52 -1.44
CA LEU A 157 -15.03 -0.30 -0.44
C LEU A 157 -16.44 -0.40 -1.03
N CYS A 158 -16.63 0.04 -2.28
CA CYS A 158 -17.91 -0.04 -2.97
C CYS A 158 -18.25 -1.45 -3.47
N ARG A 159 -17.35 -2.45 -3.33
CA ARG A 159 -17.67 -3.82 -3.74
C ARG A 159 -18.81 -4.36 -2.87
N PRO A 160 -19.80 -5.06 -3.47
CA PRO A 160 -20.95 -5.60 -2.73
C PRO A 160 -20.51 -6.57 -1.62
N GLU A 161 -19.39 -7.25 -1.82
CA GLU A 161 -18.79 -8.17 -0.85
C GLU A 161 -18.31 -7.50 0.44
N MET A 162 -17.99 -6.19 0.41
CA MET A 162 -17.65 -5.43 1.63
C MET A 162 -18.89 -5.12 2.45
N ALA A 163 -19.99 -4.76 1.78
CA ALA A 163 -21.26 -4.50 2.44
C ALA A 163 -21.84 -5.76 3.09
N SER A 164 -21.68 -6.93 2.46
CA SER A 164 -22.10 -8.20 3.06
C SER A 164 -21.34 -8.54 4.36
N LEU A 165 -20.10 -8.07 4.51
CA LEU A 165 -19.33 -8.26 5.73
C LEU A 165 -19.81 -7.34 6.86
N ALA A 166 -20.22 -6.11 6.54
CA ALA A 166 -20.81 -5.19 7.52
C ALA A 166 -22.19 -5.68 8.03
N SER A 167 -22.89 -6.53 7.26
CA SER A 167 -24.19 -7.10 7.64
C SER A 167 -24.09 -8.40 8.45
N GLN A 168 -22.89 -8.95 8.64
CA GLN A 168 -22.67 -10.14 9.47
C GLN A 168 -22.28 -9.68 10.89
N PRO A 169 -23.16 -9.82 11.90
CA PRO A 169 -22.79 -9.49 13.27
C PRO A 169 -21.68 -10.43 13.75
N SER A 170 -20.64 -9.85 14.35
CA SER A 170 -19.63 -10.56 15.14
C SER A 170 -20.15 -10.89 16.54
#